data_AF-L7C6U9-F1
#
_entry.id   AF-L7C6U9-F1
#
_cell.length_a   1.000
_cell.length_b   1.000
_cell.length_c   1.000
_cell.angle_alpha   90.00
_cell.angle_beta   90.00
_cell.angle_gamma   90.00
#
_symmetry.space_group_name_H-M   'P 1'
#
loop_
_entity.id
_entity.type
_entity.pdbx_description
1 polymer ?
#
loop_
_entity_poly.entity_id
_entity_poly.type
_entity_poly.pdbx_seq_one_letter_code
_entity_poly.pdbx_strand_id
1 'polypeptide(L)'
;MATQAMSVEELDSLLEQSRENNARLNVTGILLHSGKTREFMQLLEGEQECIEKLMQVISNDERHTCVDMMYHDRIESRNFEDWSMAFRMFDDLDPKLIEGYTTFNANALPPALLTGRNSRARSIMTSLSQNM
;
A
#
# COMPACT_ATOMS: atom_id res chain seq x y z
N MET A 1 1.04 -9.07 5.33
CA MET A 1 -0.22 -9.67 5.82
C MET A 1 -0.37 -9.42 7.30
N ALA A 2 -1.55 -9.04 7.80
CA ALA A 2 -1.81 -8.85 9.22
C ALA A 2 -1.61 -10.16 10.00
N THR A 3 -0.99 -10.10 11.17
CA THR A 3 -0.73 -11.27 12.01
C THR A 3 -2.02 -11.87 12.58
N GLN A 4 -3.01 -11.01 12.84
CA GLN A 4 -4.38 -11.37 13.25
C GLN A 4 -5.43 -10.65 12.40
N ALA A 5 -6.69 -11.09 12.47
CA ALA A 5 -7.78 -10.31 11.89
C ALA A 5 -7.91 -8.99 12.66
N MET A 6 -8.04 -7.88 11.94
CA MET A 6 -8.18 -6.56 12.57
C MET A 6 -9.66 -6.16 12.65
N SER A 7 -10.07 -5.65 13.80
CA SER A 7 -11.38 -5.01 13.95
C SER A 7 -11.43 -3.67 13.21
N VAL A 8 -12.62 -3.09 13.09
CA VAL A 8 -12.80 -1.76 12.51
C VAL A 8 -12.05 -0.71 13.35
N GLU A 9 -12.12 -0.82 14.67
CA GLU A 9 -11.47 0.08 15.61
C GLU A 9 -9.94 -0.03 15.55
N GLU A 10 -9.40 -1.24 15.39
CA GLU A 10 -7.95 -1.45 15.21
C GLU A 10 -7.45 -0.85 13.88
N LEU A 11 -8.25 -0.97 12.80
CA LEU A 11 -7.95 -0.33 11.52
C LEU A 11 -8.03 1.19 11.61
N ASP A 12 -9.04 1.74 12.27
CA ASP A 12 -9.19 3.18 12.46
C ASP A 12 -8.00 3.76 13.25
N SER A 13 -7.58 3.11 14.33
CA SER A 13 -6.42 3.51 15.11
C SER A 13 -5.11 3.44 14.30
N LEU A 14 -4.94 2.39 13.48
CA LEU A 14 -3.81 2.29 12.54
C LEU A 14 -3.80 3.45 11.55
N LEU A 15 -4.96 3.82 11.01
CA LEU A 15 -5.10 4.89 10.02
C LEU A 15 -4.86 6.26 10.62
N GLU A 16 -5.37 6.53 11.82
CA GLU A 16 -5.10 7.76 12.56
C GLU A 16 -3.60 7.94 12.79
N GLN A 17 -2.94 6.92 13.36
CA GLN A 17 -1.51 6.95 13.61
C GLN A 17 -0.69 7.14 12.31
N SER A 18 -1.11 6.49 11.23
CA SER A 18 -0.47 6.60 9.91
C SER A 18 -0.59 8.00 9.35
N ARG A 19 -1.80 8.61 9.41
CA ARG A 19 -2.05 9.96 8.89
C ARG A 19 -1.25 11.02 9.65
N GLU A 20 -1.18 10.92 10.97
CA GLU A 20 -0.41 11.85 11.81
C GLU A 20 1.10 11.77 11.52
N ASN A 21 1.64 10.55 11.50
CA ASN A 21 3.06 10.35 11.23
C ASN A 21 3.43 10.80 9.82
N ASN A 22 2.61 10.45 8.83
CA ASN A 22 2.87 10.80 7.45
C ASN A 22 2.77 12.31 7.22
N ALA A 23 1.78 13.00 7.81
CA ALA A 23 1.68 14.45 7.73
C ALA A 23 2.93 15.15 8.29
N ARG A 24 3.45 14.69 9.45
CA ARG A 24 4.68 15.22 10.05
C ARG A 24 5.92 15.02 9.17
N LEU A 25 5.97 13.91 8.43
CA LEU A 25 7.09 13.55 7.55
C LEU A 25 6.90 14.06 6.11
N ASN A 26 5.82 14.79 5.83
CA ASN A 26 5.41 15.16 4.47
C ASN A 26 5.35 13.94 3.52
N VAL A 27 4.81 12.83 4.02
CA VAL A 27 4.55 11.61 3.26
C VAL A 27 3.07 11.56 2.89
N THR A 28 2.78 11.13 1.66
CA THR A 28 1.44 10.90 1.15
C THR A 28 1.31 9.48 0.63
N GLY A 29 0.08 9.04 0.35
CA GLY A 29 -0.12 7.72 -0.25
C GLY A 29 -1.48 7.11 0.02
N ILE A 30 -1.55 5.79 -0.18
CA ILE A 30 -2.75 4.99 0.04
C ILE A 30 -2.40 3.64 0.66
N LEU A 31 -3.27 3.19 1.57
CA LEU A 31 -3.28 1.87 2.17
C LEU A 31 -4.52 1.12 1.73
N LEU A 32 -4.32 -0.09 1.21
CA LEU A 32 -5.37 -1.05 0.90
C LEU A 32 -5.30 -2.21 1.88
N HIS A 33 -6.47 -2.71 2.29
CA HIS A 33 -6.58 -3.88 3.16
C HIS A 33 -7.68 -4.83 2.68
N SER A 34 -7.41 -6.14 2.64
CA SER A 34 -8.46 -7.15 2.46
C SER A 34 -8.82 -7.74 3.82
N GLY A 35 -10.09 -7.64 4.23
CA GLY A 35 -10.59 -8.32 5.41
C GLY A 35 -10.64 -9.84 5.25
N LYS A 36 -10.70 -10.34 4.01
CA LYS A 36 -10.73 -11.78 3.70
C LYS A 36 -9.35 -12.42 3.79
N THR A 37 -8.34 -11.83 3.15
CA THR A 37 -6.97 -12.39 3.11
C THR A 37 -6.07 -11.83 4.20
N ARG A 38 -6.47 -10.72 4.85
CA ARG A 38 -5.67 -9.91 5.79
C ARG A 38 -4.43 -9.29 5.12
N GLU A 39 -4.42 -9.19 3.81
CA GLU A 39 -3.31 -8.59 3.09
C GLU A 39 -3.40 -7.07 3.15
N PHE A 40 -2.21 -6.45 3.20
CA PHE A 40 -2.05 -5.01 3.07
C PHE A 40 -1.29 -4.73 1.78
N MET A 41 -1.66 -3.64 1.13
CA MET A 41 -0.86 -3.03 0.08
C MET A 41 -0.76 -1.54 0.34
N GLN A 42 0.46 -1.01 0.31
CA GLN A 42 0.70 0.39 0.61
C GLN A 42 1.57 1.01 -0.48
N LEU A 43 1.21 2.22 -0.89
CA LEU A 43 2.04 3.10 -1.70
C LEU A 43 2.35 4.33 -0.87
N LEU A 44 3.62 4.70 -0.83
CA LEU A 44 4.13 5.85 -0.10
C LEU A 44 4.89 6.78 -1.04
N GLU A 45 4.66 8.07 -0.91
CA GLU A 45 5.30 9.12 -1.70
C GLU A 45 5.88 10.18 -0.77
N GLY A 46 7.14 10.55 -1.00
CA GLY A 46 7.82 11.47 -0.12
C GLY A 46 9.28 11.64 -0.49
N GLU A 47 9.99 12.39 0.34
CA GLU A 47 11.44 12.53 0.25
C GLU A 47 12.11 11.19 0.58
N GLN A 48 13.17 10.84 -0.16
CA GLN A 48 13.74 9.48 -0.15
C GLN A 48 14.17 9.05 1.25
N GLU A 49 14.85 9.92 2.00
CA GLU A 49 15.32 9.60 3.36
C GLU A 49 14.13 9.37 4.31
N CYS A 50 13.07 10.16 4.18
CA CYS A 50 11.83 9.98 4.95
C CYS A 50 11.13 8.64 4.63
N ILE A 51 11.05 8.26 3.35
CA ILE A 51 10.47 6.98 2.93
C ILE A 51 11.29 5.79 3.44
N GLU A 52 12.61 5.84 3.33
CA GLU A 52 13.50 4.77 3.81
C GLU A 52 13.35 4.54 5.32
N LYS A 53 13.31 5.62 6.12
CA LYS A 53 13.09 5.55 7.57
C LYS A 53 11.70 5.01 7.91
N LEU A 54 10.67 5.49 7.21
CA LEU A 54 9.30 5.03 7.44
C LEU A 54 9.14 3.54 7.09
N MET A 55 9.76 3.08 6.00
CA MET A 55 9.78 1.67 5.62
C MET A 55 10.46 0.79 6.67
N GLN A 56 11.50 1.27 7.36
CA GLN A 56 12.09 0.52 8.48
C GLN A 56 11.12 0.38 9.65
N VAL A 57 10.38 1.44 10.00
CA VAL A 57 9.37 1.38 11.06
C VAL A 57 8.27 0.40 10.68
N ILE A 58 7.72 0.52 9.47
CA ILE A 58 6.67 -0.36 8.96
C ILE A 58 7.17 -1.80 8.95
N SER A 59 8.36 -2.08 8.41
CA SER A 59 8.87 -3.46 8.28
C SER A 59 9.08 -4.18 9.62
N ASN A 60 9.20 -3.44 10.73
CA ASN A 60 9.36 -4.00 12.07
C ASN A 60 8.06 -3.98 12.89
N ASP A 61 6.93 -3.59 12.29
CA ASP A 61 5.64 -3.51 12.97
C ASP A 61 5.04 -4.91 13.19
N GLU A 62 4.84 -5.27 14.46
CA GLU A 62 4.37 -6.60 14.86
C GLU A 62 2.94 -6.93 14.40
N ARG A 63 2.17 -5.93 13.96
CA ARG A 63 0.81 -6.12 13.44
C ARG A 63 0.80 -6.86 12.10
N HIS A 64 1.94 -6.97 11.41
CA HIS A 64 2.02 -7.71 10.16
C HIS A 64 3.30 -8.52 10.01
N THR A 65 3.29 -9.36 8.99
CA THR A 65 4.43 -10.18 8.57
C THR A 65 4.49 -10.25 7.04
N CYS A 66 5.58 -10.81 6.52
CA CYS A 66 5.83 -10.98 5.09
C CYS A 66 5.74 -9.65 4.32
N VAL A 67 6.60 -8.70 4.68
CA VAL A 67 6.73 -7.44 3.94
C VAL A 67 7.57 -7.67 2.70
N ASP A 68 7.03 -7.31 1.54
CA ASP A 68 7.74 -7.36 0.27
C ASP A 68 7.62 -6.02 -0.45
N MET A 69 8.73 -5.56 -1.04
CA MET A 69 8.80 -4.31 -1.76
C MET A 69 8.51 -4.57 -3.24
N MET A 70 7.28 -4.29 -3.66
CA MET A 70 6.86 -4.58 -5.04
C MET A 70 7.51 -3.64 -6.08
N TYR A 71 7.80 -2.39 -5.71
CA TYR A 71 8.38 -1.38 -6.59
C TYR A 71 8.87 -0.18 -5.79
N HIS A 72 9.95 0.44 -6.26
CA HIS A 72 10.51 1.68 -5.72
C HIS A 72 11.15 2.49 -6.85
N ASP A 73 10.76 3.75 -7.01
CA ASP A 73 11.29 4.61 -8.08
C ASP A 73 11.05 6.09 -7.76
N ARG A 74 11.73 6.93 -8.53
CA ARG A 74 11.54 8.38 -8.50
C ARG A 74 10.30 8.76 -9.29
N ILE A 75 9.54 9.71 -8.75
CA ILE A 75 8.35 10.29 -9.38
C ILE A 75 8.56 11.79 -9.56
N GLU A 76 8.01 12.35 -10.63
CA GLU A 76 8.10 13.79 -10.91
C GLU A 76 7.06 14.59 -10.10
N SER A 77 5.92 13.97 -9.81
CA SER A 77 4.82 14.53 -9.02
C SER A 77 4.17 13.44 -8.18
N ARG A 78 3.56 13.82 -7.07
CA ARG A 78 2.78 12.92 -6.21
C ARG A 78 1.46 12.58 -6.88
N ASN A 79 1.03 11.32 -6.77
CA ASN A 79 -0.29 10.88 -7.18
C ASN A 79 -1.34 11.10 -6.08
N PHE A 80 -0.94 11.16 -4.81
CA PHE A 80 -1.84 11.26 -3.65
C PHE A 80 -1.60 12.54 -2.83
N GLU A 81 -1.29 13.66 -3.50
CA GLU A 81 -0.82 14.88 -2.82
C GLU A 81 -1.73 15.40 -1.71
N ASP A 82 -3.05 15.21 -1.84
CA ASP A 82 -4.05 15.66 -0.85
C ASP A 82 -4.22 14.71 0.35
N TRP A 83 -3.58 13.55 0.34
CA TRP A 83 -3.84 12.48 1.30
C TRP A 83 -2.56 12.00 1.98
N SER A 84 -2.39 12.36 3.26
CA SER A 84 -1.31 11.80 4.08
C SER A 84 -1.37 10.28 4.16
N MET A 85 -2.59 9.72 4.16
CA MET A 85 -2.86 8.31 3.90
C MET A 85 -4.33 8.11 3.52
N ALA A 86 -4.60 7.91 2.24
CA ALA A 86 -5.90 7.42 1.77
C ALA A 86 -6.08 5.95 2.19
N PHE A 87 -7.33 5.52 2.33
CA PHE A 87 -7.64 4.13 2.70
C PHE A 87 -8.81 3.57 1.89
N ARG A 88 -8.69 2.31 1.47
CA ARG A 88 -9.79 1.54 0.86
C ARG A 88 -9.70 0.07 1.29
N MET A 89 -10.86 -0.56 1.41
CA MET A 89 -10.93 -2.01 1.47
C MET A 89 -10.71 -2.58 0.07
N PHE A 90 -9.76 -3.50 -0.07
CA PHE A 90 -9.50 -4.18 -1.32
C PHE A 90 -10.70 -5.01 -1.78
N ASP A 91 -11.44 -5.57 -0.80
CA ASP A 91 -12.63 -6.39 -1.05
C ASP A 91 -13.79 -5.59 -1.67
N ASP A 92 -13.77 -4.26 -1.58
CA ASP A 92 -14.81 -3.35 -2.09
C ASP A 92 -14.43 -2.73 -3.44
N LEU A 93 -13.22 -2.98 -3.95
CA LEU A 93 -12.80 -2.49 -5.26
C LEU A 93 -13.57 -3.22 -6.37
N ASP A 94 -13.91 -2.51 -7.44
CA ASP A 94 -14.59 -3.11 -8.60
C ASP A 94 -13.78 -4.32 -9.09
N PRO A 95 -14.39 -5.51 -9.22
CA PRO A 95 -13.71 -6.66 -9.79
C PRO A 95 -13.03 -6.37 -11.13
N LYS A 96 -13.52 -5.41 -11.94
CA LYS A 96 -12.87 -4.98 -13.19
C LYS A 96 -11.55 -4.22 -13.00
N LEU A 97 -11.39 -3.52 -11.88
CA LEU A 97 -10.11 -2.94 -11.44
C LEU A 97 -9.11 -4.04 -11.04
N ILE A 98 -9.62 -5.25 -10.76
CA ILE A 98 -8.86 -6.41 -10.28
C ILE A 98 -8.72 -7.50 -11.38
N GLU A 99 -9.61 -7.53 -12.37
CA GLU A 99 -9.67 -8.50 -13.47
C GLU A 99 -8.48 -8.30 -14.42
N GLY A 100 -7.56 -9.28 -14.44
CA GLY A 100 -6.24 -9.17 -15.10
C GLY A 100 -5.07 -8.81 -14.16
N TYR A 101 -5.38 -8.53 -12.89
CA TYR A 101 -4.45 -8.19 -11.81
C TYR A 101 -4.40 -9.25 -10.70
N THR A 102 -5.34 -10.20 -10.68
CA THR A 102 -5.40 -11.32 -9.73
C THR A 102 -4.36 -12.40 -10.04
N THR A 103 -3.18 -12.28 -9.44
CA THR A 103 -2.55 -13.43 -8.79
C THR A 103 -1.81 -12.95 -7.55
N PHE A 104 -2.55 -12.58 -6.50
CA PHE A 104 -2.03 -12.55 -5.12
C PHE A 104 -1.91 -13.99 -4.60
N ASN A 105 -1.11 -14.78 -5.30
CA ASN A 105 -0.57 -16.00 -4.77
C ASN A 105 0.93 -15.85 -4.96
N ALA A 106 1.67 -15.74 -3.86
CA ALA A 106 3.14 -15.65 -3.88
C ALA A 106 3.78 -16.84 -4.63
N ASN A 107 3.06 -17.98 -4.76
CA ASN A 107 3.49 -19.13 -5.56
C ASN A 107 3.05 -19.10 -7.05
N ALA A 108 2.33 -18.06 -7.49
CA ALA A 108 1.81 -17.93 -8.85
C ALA A 108 2.20 -16.63 -9.56
N LEU A 109 3.07 -15.80 -8.97
CA LEU A 109 3.65 -14.64 -9.65
C LEU A 109 4.97 -15.05 -10.35
N PRO A 110 5.03 -15.05 -11.69
CA PRO A 110 6.29 -15.13 -12.41
C PRO A 110 7.30 -14.09 -11.88
N PRO A 111 8.56 -14.46 -11.57
CA PRO A 111 9.59 -13.53 -11.09
C PRO A 111 9.80 -12.29 -11.98
N ALA A 112 9.49 -12.39 -13.27
CA ALA A 112 9.54 -11.29 -14.23
C ALA A 112 8.50 -10.17 -13.96
N LEU A 113 7.42 -10.46 -13.24
CA LEU A 113 6.38 -9.48 -12.87
C LEU A 113 6.71 -8.70 -11.58
N LEU A 114 7.66 -9.18 -10.78
CA LEU A 114 8.20 -8.48 -9.61
C LEU A 114 9.37 -7.55 -9.99
N THR A 115 10.00 -7.79 -11.14
CA THR A 115 11.24 -7.11 -11.57
C THR A 115 11.05 -6.19 -12.79
N GLY A 116 9.84 -6.13 -13.35
CA GLY A 116 9.53 -5.31 -14.51
C GLY A 116 9.38 -3.82 -14.18
N ARG A 117 9.90 -2.95 -15.06
CA ARG A 117 9.86 -1.46 -14.97
C ARG A 117 8.47 -0.83 -14.71
N ASN A 118 7.39 -1.59 -14.84
CA ASN A 118 6.02 -1.20 -14.51
C ASN A 118 5.35 -2.36 -13.75
N SER A 119 5.47 -2.40 -12.42
CA SER A 119 4.75 -3.40 -11.64
C SER A 119 3.24 -3.17 -11.79
N ARG A 120 2.45 -4.23 -11.99
CA ARG A 120 0.98 -4.10 -12.15
C ARG A 120 0.31 -3.53 -10.89
N ALA A 121 0.92 -3.73 -9.72
CA ALA A 121 0.54 -3.09 -8.47
C ALA A 121 0.64 -1.56 -8.55
N ARG A 122 1.70 -1.01 -9.17
CA ARG A 122 1.80 0.42 -9.45
C ARG A 122 0.62 0.89 -10.30
N SER A 123 0.26 0.18 -11.36
CA SER A 123 -0.86 0.57 -12.23
C SER A 123 -2.20 0.61 -11.48
N ILE A 124 -2.48 -0.33 -10.58
CA ILE A 124 -3.69 -0.31 -9.74
C ILE A 124 -3.65 0.88 -8.79
N MET A 125 -2.54 1.04 -8.06
CA MET A 125 -2.44 2.10 -7.05
C MET A 125 -2.53 3.47 -7.72
N THR A 126 -1.86 3.69 -8.84
CA THR A 126 -1.95 4.95 -9.59
C THR A 126 -3.35 5.16 -10.21
N SER A 127 -4.07 4.13 -10.66
CA SER A 127 -5.44 4.32 -11.18
C SER A 127 -6.44 4.71 -10.08
N LEU A 128 -6.20 4.29 -8.83
CA LEU A 128 -7.02 4.71 -7.69
C LEU A 128 -6.90 6.21 -7.43
N SER A 129 -5.73 6.81 -7.64
CA SER A 129 -5.56 8.27 -7.47
C SER A 129 -6.42 9.12 -8.40
N GLN A 130 -6.75 8.62 -9.60
CA GLN A 130 -7.55 9.35 -10.58
C GLN A 130 -9.06 9.35 -10.28
N ASN A 131 -9.49 8.49 -9.37
CA ASN A 131 -10.90 8.26 -9.02
C ASN A 131 -11.24 8.70 -7.59
N MET A 132 -10.35 9.46 -6.94
CA MET A 132 -10.50 9.99 -5.58
C MET A 132 -10.53 11.50 -5.61
#